data_AF-A0A2V2ADZ0-F1
#
_entry.id   AF-A0A2V2ADZ0-F1
#
_cell.length_a   1.000
_cell.length_b   1.000
_cell.length_c   1.000
_cell.angle_alpha   90.00
_cell.angle_beta   90.00
_cell.angle_gamma   90.00
#
_symmetry.space_group_name_H-M   'P 1'
#
loop_
_entity.id
_entity.type
_entity.pdbx_description
1 polymer ?
#
loop_
_entity_poly.entity_id
_entity_poly.type
_entity_poly.pdbx_seq_one_letter_code
_entity_poly.pdbx_strand_id
1 'polypeptide(L)'
;MSVLFFFPWIASHGAMQLGELSLIPYEHGKAPGTIYGVSQEIIDAVLENYGDVAFTPSLNAFTNVRKATLITWADDADGLDLPESQIFVRLEQARYIAFSALAQRRFCSHGGYCNADGYQIIAQGFVAERPGSISITTRRRDGFTRTYISRTSSPRFIRPEHVNSSLHLEIDETLARALLELPLGNLKNRIDDAIEKYLLANTDSASMPPHAELVLMRSAFETLLGASYNKNDLCNKFIEHFRGELPNPPKWGNGVFTEACWRKRWPKTTRPLNAWVEDFCDARNSAAHGARANGQSSIWQSQNHLLFSAWLFPLMVKKVLVDVGLYQLSDEDLAARKGCEAFLAHDLLSPNHEDTNECWWNHVERELSLSQLAATLTSLVDPQGKK
;
A
#
# COMPACT_ATOMS: atom_id res chain seq x y z
N MET A 1 -16.47 -23.34 -9.50
CA MET A 1 -17.33 -22.90 -8.38
C MET A 1 -17.66 -21.42 -8.56
N SER A 2 -18.86 -20.96 -8.23
CA SER A 2 -19.17 -19.52 -8.25
C SER A 2 -18.39 -18.74 -7.18
N VAL A 3 -17.64 -17.72 -7.58
CA VAL A 3 -16.82 -16.90 -6.68
C VAL A 3 -17.01 -15.41 -6.99
N LEU A 4 -17.31 -14.62 -5.97
CA LEU A 4 -17.38 -13.16 -6.06
C LEU A 4 -16.10 -12.54 -5.51
N PHE A 5 -15.47 -11.65 -6.27
CA PHE A 5 -14.31 -10.87 -5.82
C PHE A 5 -14.73 -9.44 -5.50
N PHE A 6 -14.36 -8.93 -4.32
CA PHE A 6 -14.74 -7.59 -3.91
C PHE A 6 -13.85 -7.02 -2.82
N PHE A 7 -13.83 -5.70 -2.74
CA PHE A 7 -13.37 -4.95 -1.58
C PHE A 7 -14.59 -4.55 -0.73
N PRO A 8 -14.79 -5.18 0.44
CA PRO A 8 -15.99 -4.93 1.26
C PRO A 8 -16.00 -3.55 1.92
N TRP A 9 -14.83 -2.95 2.15
CA TRP A 9 -14.71 -1.76 2.99
C TRP A 9 -14.66 -0.45 2.22
N ILE A 10 -14.51 -0.51 0.90
CA ILE A 10 -14.31 0.66 0.04
C ILE A 10 -15.26 0.63 -1.15
N ALA A 11 -15.75 1.81 -1.51
CA ALA A 11 -16.60 2.01 -2.66
C ALA A 11 -15.86 2.82 -3.73
N SER A 12 -15.92 2.37 -4.97
CA SER A 12 -15.50 3.15 -6.13
C SER A 12 -16.55 4.22 -6.46
N HIS A 13 -16.09 5.37 -6.92
CA HIS A 13 -16.97 6.46 -7.35
C HIS A 13 -17.72 6.14 -8.65
N GLY A 14 -17.15 5.26 -9.47
CA GLY A 14 -17.70 4.81 -10.73
C GLY A 14 -17.06 3.49 -11.16
N ALA A 15 -17.52 2.98 -12.30
CA ALA A 15 -16.87 1.84 -12.93
C ALA A 15 -15.51 2.28 -13.49
N MET A 16 -14.48 1.45 -13.29
CA MET A 16 -13.13 1.70 -13.77
C MET A 16 -12.59 0.45 -14.47
N GLN A 17 -12.07 0.62 -15.68
CA GLN A 17 -11.50 -0.47 -16.48
C GLN A 17 -9.98 -0.40 -16.49
N LEU A 18 -9.31 -1.42 -15.97
CA LEU A 18 -7.84 -1.57 -15.88
C LEU A 18 -7.38 -2.75 -16.75
N GLY A 19 -7.36 -2.56 -18.08
CA GLY A 19 -7.07 -3.64 -19.01
C GLY A 19 -8.24 -4.63 -19.04
N GLU A 20 -7.98 -5.90 -18.74
CA GLU A 20 -9.01 -6.96 -18.64
C GLU A 20 -9.76 -6.93 -17.29
N LEU A 21 -9.25 -6.23 -16.29
CA LEU A 21 -9.86 -6.14 -14.95
C LEU A 21 -10.79 -4.93 -14.86
N SER A 22 -11.98 -5.12 -14.32
CA SER A 22 -12.96 -4.06 -14.07
C SER A 22 -13.25 -3.93 -12.58
N LEU A 23 -13.30 -2.69 -12.10
CA LEU A 23 -13.76 -2.32 -10.77
C LEU A 23 -15.17 -1.76 -10.90
N ILE A 24 -16.15 -2.42 -10.28
CA ILE A 24 -17.57 -2.10 -10.45
C ILE A 24 -18.14 -1.63 -9.11
N PRO A 25 -18.78 -0.45 -9.04
CA PRO A 25 -19.39 0.00 -7.80
C PRO A 25 -20.59 -0.88 -7.45
N TYR A 26 -20.63 -1.32 -6.20
CA TYR A 26 -21.79 -1.99 -5.61
C TYR A 26 -22.55 -1.01 -4.72
N GLU A 27 -23.88 -1.00 -4.87
CA GLU A 27 -24.81 -0.31 -3.99
C GLU A 27 -25.98 -1.25 -3.70
N HIS A 28 -26.18 -1.57 -2.43
CA HIS A 28 -27.16 -2.56 -1.99
C HIS A 28 -28.55 -2.31 -2.60
N GLY A 29 -29.11 -3.32 -3.27
CA GLY A 29 -30.43 -3.27 -3.92
C GLY A 29 -30.52 -2.34 -5.13
N LYS A 30 -29.40 -1.78 -5.62
CA LYS A 30 -29.41 -0.79 -6.71
C LYS A 30 -28.38 -1.02 -7.81
N ALA A 31 -27.14 -1.36 -7.47
CA ALA A 31 -26.05 -1.53 -8.43
C ALA A 31 -25.16 -2.72 -8.03
N PRO A 32 -24.58 -3.47 -8.98
CA PRO A 32 -24.57 -3.23 -10.43
C PRO A 32 -25.78 -3.75 -11.23
N GLY A 33 -26.78 -4.35 -10.58
CA GLY A 33 -27.84 -5.09 -11.25
C GLY A 33 -27.43 -6.54 -11.49
N THR A 34 -27.48 -7.00 -12.74
CA THR A 34 -27.06 -8.36 -13.11
C THR A 34 -25.66 -8.33 -13.72
N ILE A 35 -24.74 -9.12 -13.19
CA ILE A 35 -23.39 -9.32 -13.73
C ILE A 35 -23.15 -10.80 -14.00
N TYR A 36 -22.75 -11.16 -15.23
CA TYR A 36 -22.46 -12.55 -15.62
C TYR A 36 -23.56 -13.53 -15.19
N GLY A 37 -24.84 -13.19 -15.41
CA GLY A 37 -25.98 -14.01 -15.01
C GLY A 37 -26.29 -14.09 -13.50
N VAL A 38 -25.50 -13.42 -12.65
CA VAL A 38 -25.73 -13.31 -11.20
C VAL A 38 -26.56 -12.07 -10.91
N SER A 39 -27.73 -12.24 -10.27
CA SER A 39 -28.65 -11.14 -9.99
C SER A 39 -28.20 -10.28 -8.80
N GLN A 40 -28.75 -9.06 -8.70
CA GLN A 40 -28.46 -8.14 -7.59
C GLN A 40 -28.79 -8.77 -6.24
N GLU A 41 -29.89 -9.52 -6.14
CA GLU A 41 -30.32 -10.15 -4.88
C GLU A 41 -29.33 -11.20 -4.40
N ILE A 42 -28.66 -11.90 -5.32
CA ILE A 42 -27.59 -12.85 -4.98
C ILE A 42 -26.37 -12.11 -4.46
N ILE A 43 -25.98 -11.02 -5.13
CA ILE A 43 -24.82 -10.19 -4.73
C ILE A 43 -25.08 -9.58 -3.36
N ASP A 44 -26.25 -8.97 -3.17
CA ASP A 44 -26.68 -8.41 -1.89
C ASP A 44 -26.58 -9.47 -0.78
N ALA A 45 -27.14 -10.66 -0.98
CA ALA A 45 -27.10 -11.74 0.01
C ALA A 45 -25.69 -12.22 0.38
N VAL A 46 -24.70 -12.11 -0.53
CA VAL A 46 -23.30 -12.40 -0.23
C VAL A 46 -22.70 -11.27 0.63
N LEU A 47 -22.91 -10.01 0.22
CA LEU A 47 -22.36 -8.82 0.88
C LEU A 47 -23.06 -8.49 2.21
N GLU A 48 -24.28 -8.98 2.46
CA GLU A 48 -24.98 -8.87 3.75
C GLU A 48 -24.18 -9.48 4.92
N ASN A 49 -23.23 -10.37 4.65
CA ASN A 49 -22.34 -10.93 5.68
C ASN A 49 -21.24 -9.97 6.13
N TYR A 50 -21.05 -8.82 5.45
CA TYR A 50 -19.99 -7.85 5.70
C TYR A 50 -20.59 -6.54 6.20
N GLY A 51 -19.96 -5.91 7.19
CA GLY A 51 -20.56 -4.74 7.83
C GLY A 51 -19.71 -4.11 8.92
N ASP A 52 -20.32 -3.12 9.56
CA ASP A 52 -19.78 -2.40 10.70
C ASP A 52 -20.42 -2.87 12.00
N VAL A 53 -19.69 -2.69 13.11
CA VAL A 53 -20.31 -2.70 14.44
C VAL A 53 -21.29 -1.54 14.49
N ALA A 54 -22.55 -1.84 14.79
CA ALA A 54 -23.52 -0.77 14.96
C ALA A 54 -23.33 -0.12 16.34
N PHE A 55 -23.13 1.19 16.37
CA PHE A 55 -23.18 1.96 17.61
C PHE A 55 -24.64 2.24 18.00
N THR A 56 -24.93 2.08 19.30
CA THR A 56 -26.25 2.28 19.90
C THR A 56 -26.86 3.65 19.53
N PRO A 57 -28.20 3.75 19.32
CA PRO A 57 -29.23 2.90 19.91
C PRO A 57 -29.86 1.86 18.96
N SER A 58 -29.19 1.44 17.88
CA SER A 58 -29.76 0.44 16.98
C SER A 58 -29.96 -0.91 17.66
N LEU A 59 -31.17 -1.48 17.55
CA LEU A 59 -31.51 -2.83 18.02
C LEU A 59 -30.66 -3.94 17.36
N ASN A 60 -30.09 -3.65 16.19
CA ASN A 60 -29.14 -4.53 15.50
C ASN A 60 -27.72 -4.11 15.85
N ALA A 61 -26.90 -5.05 16.36
CA ALA A 61 -25.48 -4.86 16.66
C ALA A 61 -24.56 -4.82 15.41
N PHE A 62 -25.14 -4.80 14.21
CA PHE A 62 -24.42 -4.91 12.95
C PHE A 62 -25.14 -4.11 11.87
N THR A 63 -24.36 -3.34 11.12
CA THR A 63 -24.85 -2.58 9.96
C THR A 63 -24.17 -3.12 8.72
N ASN A 64 -24.94 -3.74 7.82
CA ASN A 64 -24.42 -4.30 6.58
C ASN A 64 -23.74 -3.20 5.74
N VAL A 65 -22.72 -3.62 4.99
CA VAL A 65 -22.10 -2.79 3.96
C VAL A 65 -23.16 -2.37 2.94
N ARG A 66 -23.34 -1.06 2.76
CA ARG A 66 -24.23 -0.50 1.75
C ARG A 66 -23.55 -0.24 0.41
N LYS A 67 -22.22 -0.06 0.44
CA LYS A 67 -21.41 0.23 -0.74
C LYS A 67 -20.08 -0.50 -0.67
N ALA A 68 -19.68 -1.09 -1.79
CA ALA A 68 -18.45 -1.86 -1.93
C ALA A 68 -17.93 -1.69 -3.36
N THR A 69 -16.82 -2.33 -3.67
CA THR A 69 -16.31 -2.41 -5.04
C THR A 69 -16.16 -3.87 -5.43
N LEU A 70 -16.87 -4.31 -6.46
CA LEU A 70 -16.70 -5.62 -7.06
C LEU A 70 -15.53 -5.60 -8.05
N ILE A 71 -14.89 -6.75 -8.21
CA ILE A 71 -13.83 -6.95 -9.19
C ILE A 71 -14.26 -8.05 -10.14
N THR A 72 -14.19 -7.78 -11.44
CA THR A 72 -14.50 -8.74 -12.49
C THR A 72 -13.41 -8.71 -13.55
N TRP A 73 -13.33 -9.77 -14.35
CA TRP A 73 -12.41 -9.90 -15.47
C TRP A 73 -13.19 -10.10 -16.76
N ALA A 74 -12.64 -9.66 -17.89
CA ALA A 74 -13.29 -9.80 -19.18
C ALA A 74 -13.54 -11.28 -19.58
N ASP A 75 -12.77 -12.21 -19.02
CA ASP A 75 -12.90 -13.65 -19.22
C ASP A 75 -13.82 -14.36 -18.21
N ASP A 76 -14.55 -13.59 -17.39
CA ASP A 76 -15.53 -14.15 -16.45
C ASP A 76 -16.64 -14.92 -17.15
N ALA A 77 -16.86 -16.15 -16.70
CA ALA A 77 -17.93 -17.01 -17.18
C ALA A 77 -19.27 -16.66 -16.52
N ASP A 78 -20.37 -17.00 -17.20
CA ASP A 78 -21.70 -16.95 -16.61
C ASP A 78 -21.77 -17.73 -15.29
N GLY A 79 -22.45 -17.15 -14.30
CA GLY A 79 -22.51 -17.63 -12.92
C GLY A 79 -21.24 -17.39 -12.10
N LEU A 80 -20.26 -16.67 -12.64
CA LEU A 80 -18.94 -16.43 -12.03
C LEU A 80 -18.23 -17.73 -11.66
N ASP A 81 -18.42 -18.78 -12.48
CA ASP A 81 -17.84 -20.09 -12.23
C ASP A 81 -16.34 -20.08 -12.53
N LEU A 82 -15.53 -20.31 -11.49
CA LEU A 82 -14.08 -20.22 -11.57
C LEU A 82 -13.41 -21.48 -11.00
N PRO A 83 -12.37 -22.02 -11.66
CA PRO A 83 -11.52 -23.06 -11.07
C PRO A 83 -10.63 -22.48 -9.97
N GLU A 84 -10.33 -23.29 -8.95
CA GLU A 84 -9.56 -22.86 -7.78
C GLU A 84 -8.15 -22.32 -8.13
N SER A 85 -7.52 -22.85 -9.18
CA SER A 85 -6.22 -22.38 -9.66
C SER A 85 -6.24 -20.91 -10.11
N GLN A 86 -7.37 -20.41 -10.61
CA GLN A 86 -7.50 -19.02 -11.05
C GLN A 86 -7.80 -18.05 -9.90
N ILE A 87 -8.33 -18.54 -8.76
CA ILE A 87 -8.62 -17.69 -7.60
C ILE A 87 -7.35 -17.02 -7.09
N PHE A 88 -6.24 -17.77 -7.00
CA PHE A 88 -4.96 -17.24 -6.53
C PHE A 88 -4.38 -16.18 -7.46
N VAL A 89 -4.46 -16.40 -8.78
CA VAL A 89 -4.00 -15.44 -9.79
C VAL A 89 -4.79 -14.13 -9.70
N ARG A 90 -6.11 -14.23 -9.55
CA ARG A 90 -6.99 -13.05 -9.42
C ARG A 90 -6.78 -12.29 -8.12
N LEU A 91 -6.56 -13.01 -7.01
CA LEU A 91 -6.17 -12.38 -5.74
C LEU A 91 -4.81 -11.67 -5.85
N GLU A 92 -3.85 -12.25 -6.56
CA GLU A 92 -2.56 -11.60 -6.83
C GLU A 92 -2.74 -10.31 -7.64
N GLN A 93 -3.48 -10.35 -8.73
CA GLN A 93 -3.78 -9.16 -9.54
C GLN A 93 -4.50 -8.08 -8.73
N ALA A 94 -5.45 -8.47 -7.88
CA ALA A 94 -6.18 -7.53 -7.05
C ALA A 94 -5.27 -6.84 -6.00
N ARG A 95 -4.16 -7.47 -5.56
CA ARG A 95 -3.16 -6.81 -4.70
C ARG A 95 -2.50 -5.62 -5.38
N TYR A 96 -2.39 -5.59 -6.71
CA TYR A 96 -1.87 -4.43 -7.43
C TYR A 96 -2.77 -3.21 -7.26
N ILE A 97 -4.07 -3.40 -7.11
CA ILE A 97 -5.03 -2.32 -6.83
C ILE A 97 -4.78 -1.77 -5.43
N ALA A 98 -4.69 -2.65 -4.42
CA ALA A 98 -4.36 -2.25 -3.05
C ALA A 98 -3.03 -1.50 -2.97
N PHE A 99 -1.99 -2.03 -3.64
CA PHE A 99 -0.68 -1.40 -3.70
C PHE A 99 -0.72 -0.02 -4.37
N SER A 100 -1.44 0.09 -5.49
CA SER A 100 -1.56 1.35 -6.24
C SER A 100 -2.38 2.40 -5.49
N ALA A 101 -3.29 1.98 -4.60
CA ALA A 101 -3.96 2.86 -3.66
C ALA A 101 -3.00 3.39 -2.60
N LEU A 102 -2.24 2.48 -1.97
CA LEU A 102 -1.24 2.85 -0.96
C LEU A 102 -0.09 3.68 -1.53
N ALA A 103 0.16 3.62 -2.84
CA ALA A 103 1.14 4.45 -3.52
C ALA A 103 0.75 5.95 -3.59
N GLN A 104 -0.54 6.28 -3.45
CA GLN A 104 -1.05 7.65 -3.43
C GLN A 104 -1.50 8.12 -2.04
N ARG A 105 -1.36 7.27 -1.01
CA ARG A 105 -1.85 7.59 0.32
C ARG A 105 -1.14 8.82 0.87
N ARG A 106 -1.90 9.60 1.64
CA ARG A 106 -1.40 10.81 2.30
C ARG A 106 -1.19 10.54 3.77
N PHE A 107 0.01 10.82 4.26
CA PHE A 107 0.32 10.70 5.68
C PHE A 107 0.10 12.03 6.40
N CYS A 108 -0.06 11.94 7.73
CA CYS A 108 -0.16 13.11 8.61
C CYS A 108 -1.23 14.13 8.15
N SER A 109 -2.33 13.63 7.57
CA SER A 109 -3.43 14.44 7.06
C SER A 109 -4.69 14.19 7.86
N HIS A 110 -5.61 15.16 7.86
CA HIS A 110 -6.88 15.06 8.61
C HIS A 110 -7.89 14.09 7.96
N GLY A 111 -7.60 13.55 6.77
CA GLY A 111 -8.47 12.64 6.03
C GLY A 111 -7.77 12.07 4.81
N GLY A 112 -8.31 10.96 4.28
CA GLY A 112 -7.73 10.27 3.12
C GLY A 112 -6.54 9.35 3.44
N TYR A 113 -6.19 9.17 4.72
CA TYR A 113 -5.27 8.11 5.10
C TYR A 113 -5.91 6.73 4.85
N CYS A 114 -5.11 5.81 4.32
CA CYS A 114 -5.53 4.46 4.02
C CYS A 114 -4.40 3.45 4.29
N ASN A 115 -4.79 2.22 4.63
CA ASN A 115 -3.91 1.09 4.92
C ASN A 115 -4.34 -0.15 4.13
N ALA A 116 -3.49 -1.17 4.10
CA ALA A 116 -3.67 -2.35 3.26
C ALA A 116 -4.94 -3.14 3.61
N ASP A 117 -5.34 -3.18 4.89
CA ASP A 117 -6.56 -3.87 5.33
C ASP A 117 -7.84 -3.16 4.82
N GLY A 118 -7.79 -1.84 4.59
CA GLY A 118 -8.86 -1.12 3.91
C GLY A 118 -9.10 -1.60 2.47
N TYR A 119 -8.04 -2.06 1.81
CA TYR A 119 -8.09 -2.65 0.46
C TYR A 119 -8.00 -4.18 0.49
N GLN A 120 -8.42 -4.82 1.59
CA GLN A 120 -8.45 -6.27 1.66
C GLN A 120 -9.43 -6.83 0.62
N ILE A 121 -8.93 -7.71 -0.25
CA ILE A 121 -9.75 -8.36 -1.29
C ILE A 121 -10.29 -9.66 -0.73
N ILE A 122 -11.57 -9.89 -0.97
CA ILE A 122 -12.26 -11.12 -0.60
C ILE A 122 -12.64 -11.88 -1.87
N ALA A 123 -12.30 -13.16 -1.92
CA ALA A 123 -12.82 -14.13 -2.89
C ALA A 123 -13.85 -15.01 -2.18
N GLN A 124 -15.14 -14.66 -2.26
CA GLN A 124 -16.20 -15.36 -1.56
C GLN A 124 -16.86 -16.38 -2.49
N GLY A 125 -16.66 -17.67 -2.20
CA GLY A 125 -17.41 -18.74 -2.84
C GLY A 125 -18.88 -18.72 -2.38
N PHE A 126 -19.81 -18.82 -3.33
CA PHE A 126 -21.25 -18.84 -3.07
C PHE A 126 -21.96 -19.89 -3.94
N VAL A 127 -23.25 -20.12 -3.65
CA VAL A 127 -24.11 -21.05 -4.41
C VAL A 127 -25.40 -20.30 -4.74
N ALA A 128 -25.78 -20.23 -6.02
CA ALA A 128 -26.89 -19.39 -6.49
C ALA A 128 -28.24 -19.76 -5.86
N GLU A 129 -28.48 -21.04 -5.57
CA GLU A 129 -29.71 -21.51 -4.91
C GLU A 129 -29.78 -21.10 -3.43
N ARG A 130 -28.64 -20.74 -2.82
CA ARG A 130 -28.51 -20.37 -1.41
C ARG A 130 -27.45 -19.28 -1.21
N PRO A 131 -27.66 -18.07 -1.75
CA PRO A 131 -26.60 -17.06 -1.86
C PRO A 131 -26.14 -16.51 -0.50
N GLY A 132 -27.03 -16.52 0.50
CA GLY A 132 -26.67 -16.18 1.89
C GLY A 132 -25.95 -17.30 2.66
N SER A 133 -25.63 -18.43 2.02
CA SER A 133 -24.74 -19.44 2.59
C SER A 133 -23.37 -19.32 1.93
N ILE A 134 -22.34 -19.27 2.76
CA ILE A 134 -20.98 -19.01 2.30
C ILE A 134 -20.04 -20.18 2.62
N SER A 135 -18.97 -20.27 1.84
CA SER A 135 -17.85 -21.15 2.12
C SER A 135 -16.67 -20.33 2.59
N ILE A 136 -16.16 -20.61 3.79
CA ILE A 136 -14.93 -20.01 4.32
C ILE A 136 -13.83 -21.05 4.24
N THR A 137 -12.69 -20.68 3.68
CA THR A 137 -11.47 -21.48 3.73
C THR A 137 -10.49 -20.84 4.70
N THR A 138 -10.20 -21.53 5.79
CA THR A 138 -9.23 -21.09 6.80
C THR A 138 -7.93 -21.86 6.63
N ARG A 139 -6.84 -21.16 6.35
CA ARG A 139 -5.49 -21.74 6.32
C ARG A 139 -5.06 -22.16 7.73
N ARG A 140 -4.41 -23.32 7.84
CA ARG A 140 -3.70 -23.79 9.03
C ARG A 140 -2.27 -24.20 8.65
N ARG A 141 -1.39 -24.43 9.61
CA ARG A 141 -0.02 -24.92 9.30
C ARG A 141 -0.03 -26.35 8.74
N ASP A 142 -1.05 -27.13 9.11
CA ASP A 142 -1.31 -28.52 8.72
C ASP A 142 -2.29 -28.63 7.52
N GLY A 143 -2.52 -27.54 6.79
CA GLY A 143 -3.34 -27.53 5.59
C GLY A 143 -4.40 -26.43 5.62
N PHE A 144 -5.65 -26.78 5.38
CA PHE A 144 -6.76 -25.83 5.41
C PHE A 144 -8.03 -26.52 5.90
N THR A 145 -8.92 -25.74 6.50
CA THR A 145 -10.27 -26.17 6.84
C THR A 145 -11.24 -25.39 5.98
N ARG A 146 -12.14 -26.11 5.31
CA ARG A 146 -13.24 -25.51 4.56
C ARG A 146 -14.52 -25.68 5.35
N THR A 147 -15.12 -24.57 5.76
CA THR A 147 -16.36 -24.55 6.53
C THR A 147 -17.47 -23.94 5.69
N TYR A 148 -18.55 -24.70 5.54
CA TYR A 148 -19.79 -24.19 4.98
C TYR A 148 -20.64 -23.60 6.10
N ILE A 149 -21.06 -22.35 5.94
CA ILE A 149 -21.92 -21.66 6.89
C ILE A 149 -23.25 -21.37 6.21
N SER A 150 -24.32 -21.95 6.76
CA SER A 150 -25.67 -21.75 6.27
C SER A 150 -26.23 -20.39 6.69
N ARG A 151 -27.20 -19.89 5.92
CA ARG A 151 -27.91 -18.63 6.17
C ARG A 151 -28.48 -18.48 7.59
N THR A 152 -28.87 -19.57 8.26
CA THR A 152 -29.49 -19.53 9.61
C THR A 152 -28.55 -19.03 10.72
N SER A 153 -27.24 -19.09 10.50
CA SER A 153 -26.22 -18.61 11.45
C SER A 153 -25.57 -17.28 11.04
N SER A 154 -25.99 -16.68 9.92
CA SER A 154 -25.48 -15.44 9.28
C SER A 154 -24.08 -15.02 9.77
N PRO A 155 -23.01 -15.54 9.16
CA PRO A 155 -21.66 -15.14 9.54
C PRO A 155 -21.50 -13.64 9.35
N ARG A 156 -20.90 -12.97 10.33
CA ARG A 156 -20.67 -11.51 10.29
C ARG A 156 -19.18 -11.23 10.28
N PHE A 157 -18.72 -10.69 9.17
CA PHE A 157 -17.39 -10.13 9.03
C PHE A 157 -17.47 -8.64 9.31
N ILE A 158 -16.78 -8.22 10.36
CA ILE A 158 -16.79 -6.85 10.84
C ILE A 158 -15.57 -6.15 10.26
N ARG A 159 -15.77 -4.93 9.75
CA ARG A 159 -14.67 -4.05 9.35
C ARG A 159 -13.67 -3.90 10.51
N PRO A 160 -12.36 -4.13 10.30
CA PRO A 160 -11.37 -3.93 11.36
C PRO A 160 -11.37 -2.49 11.89
N GLU A 161 -11.11 -2.30 13.19
CA GLU A 161 -11.21 -0.99 13.85
C GLU A 161 -10.23 0.06 13.29
N HIS A 162 -9.08 -0.38 12.79
CA HIS A 162 -8.07 0.46 12.16
C HIS A 162 -8.38 0.82 10.70
N VAL A 163 -9.47 0.31 10.13
CA VAL A 163 -9.90 0.65 8.77
C VAL A 163 -10.93 1.79 8.83
N ASN A 164 -10.60 2.89 8.13
CA ASN A 164 -11.49 4.06 8.07
C ASN A 164 -12.80 3.73 7.35
N SER A 165 -13.94 4.03 7.99
CA SER A 165 -15.29 3.80 7.44
C SER A 165 -15.67 4.71 6.28
N SER A 166 -14.97 5.83 6.13
CA SER A 166 -15.18 6.82 5.06
C SER A 166 -14.19 6.64 3.91
N LEU A 167 -13.51 5.50 3.82
CA LEU A 167 -12.51 5.23 2.79
C LEU A 167 -13.18 5.03 1.43
N HIS A 168 -12.67 5.74 0.43
CA HIS A 168 -13.06 5.58 -0.97
C HIS A 168 -11.92 4.93 -1.77
N LEU A 169 -12.27 4.26 -2.87
CA LEU A 169 -11.27 3.73 -3.79
C LEU A 169 -10.67 4.87 -4.61
N GLU A 170 -9.44 5.23 -4.26
CA GLU A 170 -8.56 6.12 -5.01
C GLU A 170 -7.27 5.36 -5.28
N ILE A 171 -6.86 5.26 -6.56
CA ILE A 171 -5.70 4.48 -6.97
C ILE A 171 -4.88 5.22 -8.02
N ASP A 172 -3.58 4.93 -8.03
CA ASP A 172 -2.73 5.23 -9.18
C ASP A 172 -3.06 4.27 -10.33
N GLU A 173 -3.97 4.68 -11.21
CA GLU A 173 -4.38 3.88 -12.37
C GLU A 173 -3.21 3.53 -13.28
N THR A 174 -2.26 4.44 -13.45
CA THR A 174 -1.09 4.22 -14.32
C THR A 174 -0.19 3.12 -13.74
N LEU A 175 0.03 3.17 -12.42
CA LEU A 175 0.78 2.13 -11.71
C LEU A 175 0.04 0.79 -11.74
N ALA A 176 -1.27 0.79 -11.51
CA ALA A 176 -2.09 -0.42 -11.52
C ALA A 176 -2.02 -1.13 -12.88
N ARG A 177 -2.15 -0.37 -13.98
CA ARG A 177 -2.02 -0.91 -15.35
C ARG A 177 -0.62 -1.45 -15.61
N ALA A 178 0.42 -0.70 -15.25
CA ALA A 178 1.80 -1.14 -15.43
C ALA A 178 2.12 -2.45 -14.70
N LEU A 179 1.55 -2.65 -13.51
CA LEU A 179 1.69 -3.89 -12.74
C LEU A 179 0.90 -5.06 -13.36
N LEU A 180 -0.31 -4.80 -13.86
CA LEU A 180 -1.13 -5.81 -14.54
C LEU A 180 -0.52 -6.27 -15.88
N GLU A 181 0.21 -5.39 -16.57
CA GLU A 181 0.89 -5.67 -17.84
C GLU A 181 2.28 -6.31 -17.66
N LEU A 182 2.74 -6.48 -16.43
CA LEU A 182 4.08 -6.98 -16.14
C LEU A 182 4.24 -8.43 -16.65
N PRO A 183 5.18 -8.70 -17.57
CA PRO A 183 5.31 -10.03 -18.17
C PRO A 183 5.80 -11.06 -17.15
N LEU A 184 5.33 -12.30 -17.29
CA LEU A 184 5.79 -13.41 -16.46
C LEU A 184 7.32 -13.55 -16.50
N GLY A 185 7.94 -13.70 -15.33
CA GLY A 185 9.38 -13.89 -15.22
C GLY A 185 9.93 -13.45 -13.87
N ASN A 186 11.26 -13.45 -13.75
CA ASN A 186 11.95 -13.14 -12.50
C ASN A 186 11.63 -11.74 -11.95
N LEU A 187 11.41 -10.77 -12.85
CA LEU A 187 11.06 -9.41 -12.42
C LEU A 187 9.67 -9.36 -11.79
N LYS A 188 8.68 -10.01 -12.43
CA LYS A 188 7.31 -10.10 -11.90
C LYS A 188 7.30 -10.75 -10.52
N ASN A 189 7.87 -11.94 -10.40
CA ASN A 189 7.94 -12.65 -9.13
C ASN A 189 8.58 -11.80 -8.02
N ARG A 190 9.65 -11.07 -8.37
CA ARG A 190 10.34 -10.19 -7.42
C ARG A 190 9.49 -8.99 -6.99
N ILE A 191 8.73 -8.39 -7.92
CA ILE A 191 7.83 -7.28 -7.60
C ILE A 191 6.65 -7.79 -6.77
N ASP A 192 6.05 -8.91 -7.14
CA ASP A 192 4.93 -9.52 -6.42
C ASP A 192 5.29 -9.85 -4.97
N ASP A 193 6.43 -10.53 -4.79
CA ASP A 193 6.94 -10.89 -3.47
C ASP A 193 7.27 -9.66 -2.62
N ALA A 194 7.70 -8.56 -3.24
CA ALA A 194 8.00 -7.31 -2.54
C ALA A 194 6.72 -6.55 -2.16
N ILE A 195 5.74 -6.50 -3.07
CA ILE A 195 4.42 -5.91 -2.83
C ILE A 195 3.68 -6.67 -1.73
N GLU A 196 3.72 -8.02 -1.72
CA GLU A 196 3.08 -8.80 -0.66
C GLU A 196 3.62 -8.43 0.72
N LYS A 197 4.96 -8.37 0.87
CA LYS A 197 5.60 -7.97 2.13
C LYS A 197 5.27 -6.54 2.52
N TYR A 198 5.26 -5.63 1.55
CA TYR A 198 4.87 -4.25 1.76
C TYR A 198 3.43 -4.13 2.27
N LEU A 199 2.46 -4.79 1.62
CA LEU A 199 1.06 -4.76 2.04
C LEU A 199 0.88 -5.32 3.45
N LEU A 200 1.54 -6.45 3.76
CA LEU A 200 1.50 -7.04 5.10
C LEU A 200 2.07 -6.11 6.18
N ALA A 201 3.10 -5.33 5.86
CA ALA A 201 3.71 -4.37 6.77
C ALA A 201 2.92 -3.06 6.94
N ASN A 202 1.88 -2.85 6.12
CA ASN A 202 1.10 -1.60 6.07
C ASN A 202 -0.37 -1.86 6.37
N THR A 203 -0.66 -2.82 7.26
CA THR A 203 -2.03 -3.13 7.67
C THR A 203 -2.52 -2.22 8.79
N ASP A 204 -1.62 -1.65 9.59
CA ASP A 204 -1.89 -0.94 10.86
C ASP A 204 -2.64 -1.78 11.90
N SER A 205 -2.76 -3.09 11.68
CA SER A 205 -3.45 -3.98 12.58
C SER A 205 -2.68 -4.08 13.90
N ALA A 206 -3.41 -4.05 15.02
CA ALA A 206 -2.82 -4.28 16.34
C ALA A 206 -2.12 -5.65 16.47
N SER A 207 -2.45 -6.62 15.60
CA SER A 207 -1.76 -7.92 15.54
C SER A 207 -0.43 -7.88 14.77
N MET A 208 -0.13 -6.78 14.08
CA MET A 208 1.11 -6.53 13.35
C MET A 208 1.95 -5.50 14.12
N PRO A 209 2.79 -5.92 15.08
CA PRO A 209 3.54 -4.97 15.89
C PRO A 209 4.65 -4.27 15.07
N PRO A 210 5.07 -3.04 15.44
CA PRO A 210 6.03 -2.26 14.65
C PRO A 210 7.36 -2.95 14.34
N HIS A 211 7.82 -3.84 15.22
CA HIS A 211 9.05 -4.60 14.98
C HIS A 211 8.90 -5.61 13.84
N ALA A 212 7.72 -6.21 13.68
CA ALA A 212 7.41 -7.11 12.56
C ALA A 212 7.27 -6.33 11.25
N GLU A 213 6.65 -5.15 11.30
CA GLU A 213 6.56 -4.23 10.15
C GLU A 213 7.95 -3.83 9.65
N LEU A 214 8.89 -3.50 10.55
CA LEU A 214 10.28 -3.18 10.17
C LEU A 214 10.97 -4.35 9.46
N VAL A 215 10.75 -5.58 9.94
CA VAL A 215 11.30 -6.79 9.32
C VAL A 215 10.72 -6.98 7.92
N LEU A 216 9.41 -6.84 7.77
CA LEU A 216 8.73 -7.00 6.49
C LEU A 216 9.11 -5.89 5.50
N MET A 217 9.17 -4.64 5.92
CA MET A 217 9.59 -3.51 5.07
C MET A 217 11.03 -3.66 4.59
N ARG A 218 11.95 -4.11 5.45
CA ARG A 218 13.32 -4.40 5.01
C ARG A 218 13.35 -5.54 4.00
N SER A 219 12.60 -6.61 4.26
CA SER A 219 12.52 -7.75 3.34
C SER A 219 11.87 -7.34 2.00
N ALA A 220 10.93 -6.41 1.99
CA ALA A 220 10.35 -5.83 0.78
C ALA A 220 11.41 -5.10 -0.06
N PHE A 221 12.24 -4.23 0.54
CA PHE A 221 13.34 -3.57 -0.19
C PHE A 221 14.40 -4.54 -0.69
N GLU A 222 14.83 -5.48 0.16
CA GLU A 222 15.81 -6.52 -0.22
C GLU A 222 15.30 -7.29 -1.44
N THR A 223 14.02 -7.69 -1.39
CA THR A 223 13.36 -8.40 -2.50
C THR A 223 13.30 -7.53 -3.75
N LEU A 224 12.71 -6.32 -3.68
CA LEU A 224 12.55 -5.42 -4.83
C LEU A 224 13.87 -5.13 -5.55
N LEU A 225 14.93 -4.87 -4.78
CA LEU A 225 16.24 -4.52 -5.33
C LEU A 225 17.09 -5.73 -5.72
N GLY A 226 16.66 -6.95 -5.39
CA GLY A 226 17.48 -8.15 -5.51
C GLY A 226 18.76 -8.05 -4.68
N ALA A 227 18.65 -7.50 -3.47
CA ALA A 227 19.73 -7.45 -2.50
C ALA A 227 19.75 -8.71 -1.63
N SER A 228 20.93 -9.09 -1.16
CA SER A 228 21.11 -10.11 -0.13
C SER A 228 20.72 -9.58 1.25
N TYR A 229 20.74 -10.47 2.25
CA TYR A 229 20.54 -10.11 3.66
C TYR A 229 21.65 -9.21 4.24
N ASN A 230 22.75 -9.00 3.49
CA ASN A 230 23.89 -8.22 3.94
C ASN A 230 23.57 -6.70 3.87
N LYS A 231 23.84 -6.02 4.98
CA LYS A 231 23.64 -4.56 5.12
C LYS A 231 24.32 -3.75 4.01
N ASN A 232 25.59 -4.03 3.74
CA ASN A 232 26.37 -3.28 2.75
C ASN A 232 25.83 -3.47 1.34
N ASP A 233 25.35 -4.68 1.02
CA ASP A 233 24.75 -4.97 -0.28
C ASP A 233 23.45 -4.19 -0.47
N LEU A 234 22.57 -4.16 0.55
CA LEU A 234 21.36 -3.33 0.50
C LEU A 234 21.70 -1.84 0.34
N CYS A 235 22.65 -1.31 1.12
CA CYS A 235 23.12 0.08 0.98
C CYS A 235 23.59 0.37 -0.46
N ASN A 236 24.40 -0.51 -1.05
CA ASN A 236 24.87 -0.36 -2.42
C ASN A 236 23.70 -0.36 -3.41
N LYS A 237 22.73 -1.28 -3.26
CA LYS A 237 21.55 -1.32 -4.14
C LYS A 237 20.69 -0.05 -4.07
N PHE A 238 20.57 0.57 -2.90
CA PHE A 238 19.93 1.88 -2.77
C PHE A 238 20.69 2.97 -3.52
N ILE A 239 22.03 3.03 -3.38
CA ILE A 239 22.87 3.99 -4.10
C ILE A 239 22.71 3.84 -5.62
N GLU A 240 22.75 2.60 -6.11
CA GLU A 240 22.55 2.29 -7.53
C GLU A 240 21.16 2.73 -8.00
N HIS A 241 20.12 2.44 -7.22
CA HIS A 241 18.73 2.76 -7.57
C HIS A 241 18.45 4.27 -7.70
N PHE A 242 19.17 5.10 -6.93
CA PHE A 242 19.05 6.56 -6.95
C PHE A 242 20.18 7.28 -7.70
N ARG A 243 20.99 6.53 -8.45
CA ARG A 243 22.16 7.06 -9.15
C ARG A 243 21.73 8.15 -10.14
N GLY A 244 22.31 9.34 -9.99
CA GLY A 244 22.08 10.48 -10.89
C GLY A 244 20.80 11.27 -10.63
N GLU A 245 19.95 10.84 -9.68
CA GLU A 245 18.71 11.53 -9.35
C GLU A 245 18.89 12.50 -8.18
N LEU A 246 19.65 12.10 -7.16
CA LEU A 246 19.77 12.88 -5.94
C LEU A 246 20.77 14.05 -6.10
N PRO A 247 20.58 15.16 -5.37
CA PRO A 247 21.48 16.31 -5.42
C PRO A 247 22.94 15.95 -5.17
N ASN A 248 23.83 16.57 -5.95
CA ASN A 248 25.28 16.51 -5.78
C ASN A 248 25.85 17.94 -5.79
N PRO A 249 26.44 18.43 -4.67
CA PRO A 249 26.67 17.72 -3.41
C PRO A 249 25.37 17.39 -2.64
N PRO A 250 25.40 16.40 -1.72
CA PRO A 250 24.27 16.09 -0.84
C PRO A 250 23.80 17.33 -0.07
N LYS A 251 22.48 17.51 0.01
CA LYS A 251 21.88 18.59 0.79
C LYS A 251 21.42 18.04 2.14
N TRP A 252 21.94 18.62 3.21
CA TRP A 252 21.48 18.32 4.57
C TRP A 252 20.37 19.29 4.95
N GLY A 253 19.26 18.75 5.45
CA GLY A 253 18.21 19.57 6.06
C GLY A 253 18.67 20.21 7.37
N ASN A 254 17.93 21.20 7.83
CA ASN A 254 18.19 21.97 9.04
C ASN A 254 17.45 21.42 10.29
N GLY A 255 17.00 20.18 10.24
CA GLY A 255 16.26 19.54 11.34
C GLY A 255 17.14 19.01 12.48
N VAL A 256 16.50 18.31 13.42
CA VAL A 256 17.12 17.76 14.64
C VAL A 256 18.19 16.70 14.37
N PHE A 257 18.11 16.00 13.23
CA PHE A 257 19.07 14.98 12.81
C PHE A 257 20.14 15.57 11.89
N THR A 258 20.99 16.42 12.48
CA THR A 258 22.03 17.17 11.77
C THR A 258 23.14 16.31 11.17
N GLU A 259 23.97 16.91 10.31
CA GLU A 259 25.11 16.22 9.71
C GLU A 259 26.07 15.60 10.75
N ALA A 260 26.31 16.35 11.82
CA ALA A 260 27.18 15.93 12.91
C ALA A 260 26.63 14.70 13.65
N CYS A 261 25.30 14.61 13.83
CA CYS A 261 24.64 13.53 14.55
C CYS A 261 24.92 12.17 13.91
N TRP A 262 24.76 12.05 12.59
CA TRP A 262 24.99 10.78 11.90
C TRP A 262 26.47 10.53 11.62
N ARG A 263 27.29 11.55 11.32
CA ARG A 263 28.74 11.34 11.11
C ARG A 263 29.44 10.79 12.34
N LYS A 264 28.94 11.13 13.52
CA LYS A 264 29.40 10.53 14.78
C LYS A 264 29.22 9.00 14.80
N ARG A 265 28.15 8.49 14.18
CA ARG A 265 27.82 7.06 14.15
C ARG A 265 28.37 6.35 12.90
N TRP A 266 28.27 6.96 11.73
CA TRP A 266 28.79 6.43 10.46
C TRP A 266 29.71 7.44 9.77
N PRO A 267 31.00 7.55 10.20
CA PRO A 267 31.93 8.56 9.69
C PRO A 267 32.20 8.48 8.18
N LYS A 268 32.06 7.27 7.60
CA LYS A 268 32.32 6.99 6.18
C LYS A 268 31.11 7.24 5.29
N THR A 269 29.92 7.39 5.87
CA THR A 269 28.73 7.71 5.10
C THR A 269 28.87 9.13 4.56
N THR A 270 28.31 9.42 3.39
CA THR A 270 28.50 10.71 2.70
C THR A 270 27.20 11.45 2.45
N ARG A 271 26.04 10.81 2.66
CA ARG A 271 24.73 11.38 2.35
C ARG A 271 23.62 10.85 3.29
N PRO A 272 22.51 11.60 3.46
CA PRO A 272 21.43 11.24 4.39
C PRO A 272 20.83 9.86 4.12
N LEU A 273 20.52 9.54 2.86
CA LEU A 273 19.85 8.29 2.52
C LEU A 273 20.67 7.07 2.93
N ASN A 274 21.97 7.10 2.71
CA ASN A 274 22.86 6.00 3.10
C ASN A 274 22.90 5.84 4.62
N ALA A 275 22.89 6.93 5.38
CA ALA A 275 22.87 6.87 6.84
C ALA A 275 21.54 6.29 7.34
N TRP A 276 20.43 6.65 6.70
CA TRP A 276 19.13 6.07 6.99
C TRP A 276 19.05 4.58 6.68
N VAL A 277 19.56 4.11 5.54
CA VAL A 277 19.58 2.66 5.22
C VAL A 277 20.41 1.90 6.26
N GLU A 278 21.54 2.49 6.69
CA GLU A 278 22.37 1.91 7.74
C GLU A 278 21.61 1.80 9.08
N ASP A 279 20.93 2.85 9.52
CA ASP A 279 20.15 2.82 10.77
C ASP A 279 18.93 1.90 10.64
N PHE A 280 18.25 1.91 9.50
CA PHE A 280 17.10 1.05 9.24
C PHE A 280 17.46 -0.43 9.32
N CYS A 281 18.64 -0.80 8.81
CA CYS A 281 19.18 -2.14 8.98
C CYS A 281 19.46 -2.49 10.44
N ASP A 282 20.01 -1.55 11.21
CA ASP A 282 20.28 -1.73 12.64
C ASP A 282 18.99 -1.84 13.46
N ALA A 283 17.98 -1.01 13.13
CA ALA A 283 16.64 -1.04 13.72
C ALA A 283 15.95 -2.38 13.45
N ARG A 284 15.99 -2.88 12.21
CA ARG A 284 15.48 -4.22 11.87
C ARG A 284 16.20 -5.32 12.66
N ASN A 285 17.53 -5.27 12.74
CA ASN A 285 18.30 -6.29 13.46
C ASN A 285 17.91 -6.31 14.95
N SER A 286 17.70 -5.13 15.54
CA SER A 286 17.24 -4.99 16.92
C SER A 286 15.80 -5.48 17.11
N ALA A 287 14.93 -5.24 16.13
CA ALA A 287 13.56 -5.76 16.09
C ALA A 287 13.50 -7.29 16.01
N ALA A 288 14.37 -7.92 15.20
CA ALA A 288 14.39 -9.36 15.00
C ALA A 288 15.06 -10.15 16.12
N HIS A 289 16.11 -9.59 16.75
CA HIS A 289 16.95 -10.30 17.73
C HIS A 289 16.89 -9.70 19.14
N GLY A 290 16.09 -8.64 19.35
CA GLY A 290 15.97 -7.90 20.60
C GLY A 290 17.03 -6.81 20.78
N ALA A 291 16.76 -5.86 21.67
CA ALA A 291 17.56 -4.65 21.89
C ALA A 291 19.03 -4.88 22.29
N ARG A 292 19.39 -6.11 22.71
CA ARG A 292 20.77 -6.47 23.08
C ARG A 292 21.68 -6.75 21.88
N ALA A 293 21.15 -6.83 20.65
CA ALA A 293 21.92 -7.24 19.49
C ALA A 293 22.94 -6.20 18.99
N ASN A 294 22.66 -4.88 19.12
CA ASN A 294 23.46 -3.84 18.46
C ASN A 294 24.08 -2.77 19.37
N GLY A 295 23.83 -2.79 20.69
CA GLY A 295 24.53 -1.94 21.68
C GLY A 295 24.36 -0.42 21.58
N GLN A 296 23.86 0.12 20.46
CA GLN A 296 23.61 1.54 20.21
C GLN A 296 22.17 1.77 19.75
N SER A 297 21.52 2.81 20.29
CA SER A 297 20.15 3.19 19.94
C SER A 297 20.08 3.79 18.54
N SER A 298 19.05 3.43 17.79
CA SER A 298 18.69 4.05 16.50
C SER A 298 18.67 5.58 16.60
N ILE A 299 19.11 6.27 15.54
CA ILE A 299 18.95 7.74 15.45
C ILE A 299 17.48 8.06 15.19
N TRP A 300 16.87 7.37 14.23
CA TRP A 300 15.46 7.50 13.93
C TRP A 300 14.63 6.50 14.74
N GLN A 301 13.52 6.96 15.31
CA GLN A 301 12.55 6.08 15.95
C GLN A 301 11.96 5.11 14.93
N SER A 302 11.51 3.93 15.39
CA SER A 302 10.88 2.92 14.52
C SER A 302 9.75 3.48 13.67
N GLN A 303 8.94 4.39 14.22
CA GLN A 303 7.83 5.03 13.50
C GLN A 303 8.33 5.90 12.33
N ASN A 304 9.46 6.60 12.46
CA ASN A 304 10.05 7.37 11.36
C ASN A 304 10.56 6.45 10.25
N HIS A 305 11.17 5.32 10.61
CA HIS A 305 11.56 4.31 9.63
C HIS A 305 10.37 3.75 8.87
N LEU A 306 9.30 3.38 9.59
CA LEU A 306 8.08 2.83 8.99
C LEU A 306 7.42 3.86 8.09
N LEU A 307 7.14 5.07 8.58
CA LEU A 307 6.56 6.15 7.78
C LEU A 307 7.37 6.43 6.49
N PHE A 308 8.68 6.67 6.62
CA PHE A 308 9.52 6.99 5.47
C PHE A 308 9.65 5.80 4.51
N SER A 309 9.85 4.58 5.01
CA SER A 309 9.94 3.39 4.15
C SER A 309 8.67 3.15 3.38
N ALA A 310 7.52 3.41 4.01
CA ALA A 310 6.24 3.09 3.45
C ALA A 310 5.75 4.14 2.43
N TRP A 311 6.34 5.34 2.46
CA TRP A 311 6.25 6.33 1.37
C TRP A 311 7.28 6.09 0.26
N LEU A 312 8.52 5.75 0.61
CA LEU A 312 9.61 5.59 -0.37
C LEU A 312 9.45 4.35 -1.24
N PHE A 313 8.93 3.25 -0.69
CA PHE A 313 8.85 1.97 -1.39
C PHE A 313 8.03 2.03 -2.70
N PRO A 314 6.81 2.60 -2.74
CA PRO A 314 6.09 2.79 -4.00
C PRO A 314 6.87 3.57 -5.07
N LEU A 315 7.59 4.64 -4.68
CA LEU A 315 8.43 5.43 -5.60
C LEU A 315 9.57 4.59 -6.18
N MET A 316 10.09 3.62 -5.42
CA MET A 316 11.12 2.70 -5.90
C MET A 316 10.53 1.64 -6.86
N VAL A 317 9.35 1.11 -6.59
CA VAL A 317 8.64 0.20 -7.51
C VAL A 317 8.36 0.90 -8.84
N LYS A 318 7.82 2.13 -8.81
CA LYS A 318 7.59 2.95 -10.01
C LYS A 318 8.87 3.10 -10.85
N LYS A 319 10.01 3.38 -10.23
CA LYS A 319 11.30 3.45 -10.94
C LYS A 319 11.75 2.12 -11.54
N VAL A 320 11.55 1.01 -10.83
CA VAL A 320 11.84 -0.32 -11.40
C VAL A 320 11.00 -0.58 -12.66
N LEU A 321 9.74 -0.13 -12.69
CA LEU A 321 8.87 -0.22 -13.86
C LEU A 321 9.31 0.72 -15.00
N VAL A 322 9.83 1.92 -14.69
CA VAL A 322 10.46 2.81 -15.68
C VAL A 322 11.65 2.13 -16.35
N ASP A 323 12.49 1.43 -15.58
CA ASP A 323 13.71 0.78 -16.10
C ASP A 323 13.41 -0.32 -17.13
N VAL A 324 12.19 -0.84 -17.14
CA VAL A 324 11.71 -1.80 -18.14
C VAL A 324 10.70 -1.20 -19.13
N GLY A 325 10.51 0.12 -19.10
CA GLY A 325 9.66 0.85 -20.06
C GLY A 325 8.15 0.66 -19.86
N LEU A 326 7.71 0.21 -18.68
CA LEU A 326 6.29 -0.02 -18.38
C LEU A 326 5.61 1.13 -17.62
N TYR A 327 6.38 2.11 -17.15
CA TYR A 327 5.86 3.23 -16.38
C TYR A 327 6.62 4.52 -16.72
N GLN A 328 5.94 5.66 -16.55
CA GLN A 328 6.54 6.99 -16.63
C GLN A 328 6.30 7.71 -15.30
N LEU A 329 7.38 8.17 -14.66
CA LEU A 329 7.26 8.95 -13.43
C LEU A 329 6.52 10.26 -13.70
N SER A 330 5.55 10.57 -12.85
CA SER A 330 4.96 11.90 -12.83
C SER A 330 5.97 12.94 -12.35
N ASP A 331 5.68 14.22 -12.56
CA ASP A 331 6.51 15.30 -12.02
C ASP A 331 6.58 15.23 -10.49
N GLU A 332 5.50 14.79 -9.84
CA GLU A 332 5.43 14.58 -8.38
C GLU A 332 6.34 13.42 -7.96
N ASP A 333 6.30 12.30 -8.67
CA ASP A 333 7.19 11.17 -8.43
C ASP A 333 8.67 11.60 -8.57
N LEU A 334 8.99 12.38 -9.59
CA LEU A 334 10.35 12.91 -9.83
C LEU A 334 10.78 13.87 -8.71
N ALA A 335 9.93 14.80 -8.30
CA ALA A 335 10.22 15.74 -7.23
C ALA A 335 10.43 15.00 -5.89
N ALA A 336 9.53 14.08 -5.56
CA ALA A 336 9.59 13.22 -4.38
C ALA A 336 10.90 12.42 -4.33
N ARG A 337 11.26 11.74 -5.43
CA ARG A 337 12.50 10.95 -5.51
C ARG A 337 13.76 11.79 -5.39
N LYS A 338 13.82 12.95 -6.05
CA LYS A 338 14.97 13.88 -5.96
C LYS A 338 15.10 14.51 -4.57
N GLY A 339 13.97 14.75 -3.92
CA GLY A 339 13.88 15.44 -2.63
C GLY A 339 13.81 14.55 -1.40
N CYS A 340 13.80 13.22 -1.55
CA CYS A 340 13.52 12.28 -0.45
C CYS A 340 14.45 12.44 0.76
N GLU A 341 15.69 12.89 0.55
CA GLU A 341 16.65 13.10 1.63
C GLU A 341 16.26 14.22 2.61
N ALA A 342 15.37 15.14 2.20
CA ALA A 342 14.90 16.22 3.06
C ALA A 342 14.18 15.71 4.31
N PHE A 343 13.42 14.61 4.18
CA PHE A 343 12.70 14.00 5.30
C PHE A 343 13.66 13.51 6.40
N LEU A 344 14.86 13.06 6.03
CA LEU A 344 15.78 12.38 6.94
C LEU A 344 16.44 13.31 7.96
N ALA A 345 16.33 14.62 7.80
CA ALA A 345 16.83 15.60 8.77
C ALA A 345 15.89 15.79 9.97
N HIS A 346 14.66 15.29 9.93
CA HIS A 346 13.62 15.62 10.90
C HIS A 346 13.04 14.39 11.60
N ASP A 347 12.49 14.61 12.79
CA ASP A 347 11.55 13.68 13.40
C ASP A 347 10.17 13.91 12.81
N LEU A 348 9.73 13.00 11.93
CA LEU A 348 8.66 13.22 10.97
C LEU A 348 7.29 13.41 11.63
N LEU A 349 7.10 12.84 12.82
CA LEU A 349 5.88 12.94 13.60
C LEU A 349 5.92 14.03 14.67
N SER A 350 7.08 14.66 14.90
CA SER A 350 7.18 15.78 15.82
C SER A 350 6.50 17.03 15.23
N PRO A 351 5.83 17.86 16.05
CA PRO A 351 5.28 19.14 15.60
C PRO A 351 6.35 20.02 14.95
N ASN A 352 5.99 20.68 13.85
CA ASN A 352 6.89 21.64 13.19
C ASN A 352 6.88 23.00 13.90
N HIS A 353 5.72 23.41 14.41
CA HIS A 353 5.55 24.62 15.23
C HIS A 353 4.63 24.33 16.42
N GLU A 354 4.88 25.00 17.56
CA GLU A 354 4.12 24.81 18.80
C GLU A 354 2.61 25.08 18.65
N ASP A 355 2.23 25.96 17.70
CA ASP A 355 0.85 26.41 17.51
C ASP A 355 0.11 25.72 16.33
N THR A 356 0.73 24.73 15.68
CA THR A 356 0.13 24.05 14.52
C THR A 356 -0.01 22.55 14.75
N ASN A 357 -1.10 21.96 14.26
CA ASN A 357 -1.25 20.50 14.18
C ASN A 357 -0.41 19.87 13.04
N GLU A 358 0.44 20.65 12.35
CA GLU A 358 1.32 20.16 11.30
C GLU A 358 2.60 19.56 11.90
N CYS A 359 2.95 18.35 11.47
CA CYS A 359 4.24 17.76 11.79
C CYS A 359 5.27 18.01 10.67
N TRP A 360 6.52 17.65 10.93
CA TRP A 360 7.60 17.80 9.95
C TRP A 360 7.35 17.06 8.63
N TRP A 361 6.59 15.96 8.65
CA TRP A 361 6.16 15.29 7.42
C TRP A 361 5.47 16.26 6.45
N ASN A 362 4.42 16.95 6.92
CA ASN A 362 3.62 17.85 6.11
C ASN A 362 4.46 19.02 5.59
N HIS A 363 5.36 19.53 6.42
CA HIS A 363 6.24 20.62 6.04
C HIS A 363 7.15 20.23 4.87
N VAL A 364 7.87 19.11 4.99
CA VAL A 364 8.78 18.65 3.95
C VAL A 364 8.04 18.30 2.67
N GLU A 365 6.91 17.60 2.76
CA GLU A 365 6.08 17.24 1.59
C GLU A 365 5.60 18.50 0.84
N ARG A 366 5.19 19.54 1.57
CA ARG A 366 4.80 20.84 1.01
C ARG A 366 5.95 21.54 0.31
N GLU A 367 7.15 21.58 0.90
CA GLU A 367 8.33 22.21 0.30
C GLU A 367 8.75 21.53 -1.02
N LEU A 368 8.65 20.19 -1.09
CA LEU A 368 8.90 19.45 -2.33
C LEU A 368 7.86 19.80 -3.41
N SER A 369 6.58 19.85 -3.03
CA SER A 369 5.48 20.21 -3.94
C SER A 369 5.58 21.66 -4.44
N LEU A 370 5.93 22.61 -3.58
CA LEU A 370 6.12 24.02 -3.95
C LEU A 370 7.29 24.20 -4.91
N SER A 371 8.39 23.49 -4.67
CA SER A 371 9.57 23.51 -5.56
C SER A 371 9.21 23.04 -6.97
N GLN A 372 8.37 22.01 -7.08
CA GLN A 372 7.86 21.51 -8.35
C GLN A 372 6.93 22.52 -9.01
N LEU A 373 5.93 23.05 -8.28
CA LEU A 373 4.99 24.03 -8.83
C LEU A 373 5.70 25.29 -9.33
N ALA A 374 6.72 25.76 -8.62
CA ALA A 374 7.56 26.87 -9.05
C ALA A 374 8.32 26.54 -10.36
N ALA A 375 8.87 25.32 -10.49
CA ALA A 375 9.53 24.89 -11.71
C ALA A 375 8.57 24.82 -12.91
N THR A 376 7.36 24.29 -12.70
CA THR A 376 6.30 24.22 -13.73
C THR A 376 5.81 25.61 -14.13
N LEU A 377 5.58 26.52 -13.19
CA LEU A 377 5.21 27.89 -13.52
C LEU A 377 6.31 28.61 -14.30
N THR A 378 7.57 28.38 -13.95
CA THR A 378 8.71 29.00 -14.65
C THR A 378 8.81 28.50 -16.10
N SER A 379 8.59 27.21 -16.36
CA SER A 379 8.60 26.67 -17.73
C SER A 379 7.43 27.15 -18.59
N LEU A 380 6.29 27.46 -17.96
CA LEU A 380 5.12 28.04 -18.64
C LEU A 380 5.27 29.53 -18.95
N VAL A 381 6.00 30.28 -18.12
CA VAL A 381 6.26 31.71 -18.32
C VAL A 381 7.39 31.97 -19.32
N ASP A 382 8.29 31.00 -19.52
CA ASP A 382 9.39 31.08 -20.49
C ASP A 382 9.32 29.96 -21.57
N PRO A 383 8.25 29.89 -22.39
CA PRO A 383 8.10 28.85 -23.42
C PRO A 383 9.06 29.03 -24.61
N GLN A 384 9.81 30.14 -24.63
CA GLN A 384 10.85 30.41 -25.62
C GLN A 384 12.17 30.68 -24.89
N GLY A 385 12.97 29.62 -24.72
CA GLY A 385 14.41 29.79 -24.64
C GLY A 385 14.86 30.66 -25.82
N LYS A 386 15.22 31.91 -25.51
CA LYS A 386 16.01 32.74 -26.40
C LYS A 386 17.26 31.95 -26.79
N LYS A 387 17.52 31.95 -28.09
CA LYS A 387 18.69 31.42 -28.79
C LYS A 387 20.02 31.71 -28.10
#